data_AF-T0LYC4-F1
#
_entry.id   AF-T0LYC4-F1
#
_cell.length_a   1.000
_cell.length_b   1.000
_cell.length_c   1.000
_cell.angle_alpha   90.00
_cell.angle_beta   90.00
_cell.angle_gamma   90.00
#
_symmetry.space_group_name_H-M   'P 1'
#
loop_
_entity.id
_entity.type
_entity.pdbx_description
1 polymer ?
#
loop_
_entity_poly.entity_id
_entity_poly.type
_entity_poly.pdbx_seq_one_letter_code
_entity_poly.pdbx_strand_id
1 'polypeptide(L)'
;MKNVGKKLPLLYGLGGLSVLLIAIFPTIYVLLSVFFIVGFLSGITSPLISAVLFGNAPREKMGRIQGAMDTFGTSFNSVSGILAGVIMTVMFPGNVFYIMAVGLVVLSVIVSRFKTLSKINV
;
A
#
# COMPACT_ATOMS: atom_id res chain seq x y z
N MET A 1 -6.35 18.33 9.71
CA MET A 1 -5.73 17.08 9.19
C MET A 1 -6.67 15.86 9.03
N LYS A 2 -7.96 15.88 9.46
CA LYS A 2 -8.91 14.74 9.33
C LYS A 2 -9.23 14.26 7.89
N ASN A 3 -9.04 15.11 6.87
CA ASN A 3 -9.37 14.78 5.48
C ASN A 3 -8.25 14.03 4.74
N VAL A 4 -7.00 14.16 5.18
CA VAL A 4 -5.82 13.58 4.52
C VAL A 4 -5.87 12.05 4.59
N GLY A 5 -6.11 11.48 5.78
CA GLY A 5 -6.32 10.04 5.90
C GLY A 5 -7.54 9.49 5.14
N LYS A 6 -8.52 10.33 4.71
CA LYS A 6 -9.71 9.82 3.97
C LYS A 6 -9.31 9.38 2.55
N LYS A 7 -8.20 9.90 2.04
CA LYS A 7 -7.70 9.59 0.71
C LYS A 7 -6.87 8.31 0.66
N LEU A 8 -6.30 7.86 1.79
CA LEU A 8 -5.50 6.63 1.88
C LEU A 8 -6.21 5.37 1.32
N PRO A 9 -7.42 5.01 1.76
CA PRO A 9 -8.09 3.82 1.23
C PRO A 9 -8.39 3.94 -0.27
N LEU A 10 -8.73 5.15 -0.76
CA LEU A 10 -8.92 5.39 -2.19
C LEU A 10 -7.63 5.17 -2.99
N LEU A 11 -6.49 5.65 -2.49
CA LEU A 11 -5.18 5.51 -3.14
C LEU A 11 -4.75 4.04 -3.19
N TYR A 12 -4.95 3.27 -2.12
CA TYR A 12 -4.68 1.83 -2.12
C TYR A 12 -5.62 1.05 -3.03
N GLY A 13 -6.90 1.43 -3.09
CA GLY A 13 -7.88 0.81 -3.98
C GLY A 13 -7.57 1.05 -5.46
N LEU A 14 -7.21 2.30 -5.82
CA LEU A 14 -6.77 2.66 -7.17
C LEU A 14 -5.47 1.94 -7.55
N GLY A 15 -4.53 1.82 -6.62
CA GLY A 15 -3.30 1.04 -6.82
C GLY A 15 -3.59 -0.44 -7.11
N GLY A 16 -4.47 -1.06 -6.31
CA GLY A 16 -4.87 -2.46 -6.50
C GLY A 16 -5.58 -2.72 -7.83
N LEU A 17 -6.51 -1.84 -8.22
CA LEU A 17 -7.19 -1.91 -9.52
C LEU A 17 -6.23 -1.73 -10.70
N SER A 18 -5.22 -0.87 -10.54
CA SER A 18 -4.21 -0.67 -11.59
C SER A 18 -3.34 -1.92 -11.78
N VAL A 19 -2.94 -2.57 -10.69
CA VAL A 19 -2.17 -3.83 -10.74
C VAL A 19 -2.99 -4.98 -11.32
N LEU A 20 -4.31 -4.98 -11.09
CA LEU A 20 -5.21 -5.97 -11.68
C LEU A 20 -5.25 -5.90 -13.21
N LEU A 21 -5.03 -4.72 -13.81
CA LEU A 21 -4.93 -4.57 -15.27
C LEU A 21 -3.73 -5.32 -15.86
N ILE A 22 -2.60 -5.38 -15.14
CA ILE A 22 -1.42 -6.19 -15.55
C ILE A 22 -1.78 -7.66 -15.58
N ALA A 23 -2.55 -8.11 -14.58
CA ALA A 23 -2.91 -9.51 -14.41
C ALA A 23 -3.87 -10.02 -15.51
N ILE A 24 -4.72 -9.13 -16.04
CA ILE A 24 -5.66 -9.44 -17.15
C ILE A 24 -4.98 -9.25 -18.51
N PHE A 25 -4.22 -8.17 -18.70
CA PHE A 25 -3.57 -7.81 -19.95
C PHE A 25 -2.05 -7.76 -19.75
N PRO A 26 -1.34 -8.89 -19.84
CA PRO A 26 0.10 -8.97 -19.63
C PRO A 26 0.89 -8.43 -20.84
N THR A 27 0.73 -7.15 -21.13
CA THR A 27 1.43 -6.43 -22.21
C THR A 27 2.44 -5.47 -21.61
N ILE A 28 3.61 -5.31 -22.25
CA ILE A 28 4.68 -4.44 -21.75
C ILE A 28 4.27 -2.97 -21.60
N TYR A 29 3.41 -2.48 -22.50
CA TYR A 29 2.86 -1.11 -22.41
C TYR A 29 1.97 -0.94 -21.17
N VAL A 30 1.13 -1.93 -20.86
CA VAL A 30 0.29 -1.93 -19.65
C VAL A 30 1.16 -1.98 -18.40
N LEU A 31 2.21 -2.82 -18.41
CA LEU A 31 3.16 -2.92 -17.31
C LEU A 31 3.81 -1.56 -17.00
N LEU A 32 4.34 -0.88 -18.03
CA LEU A 32 4.99 0.43 -17.87
C LEU A 32 4.01 1.50 -17.36
N SER A 33 2.81 1.59 -17.94
CA SER A 33 1.80 2.54 -17.51
C SER A 33 1.38 2.31 -16.06
N VAL A 34 1.19 1.05 -15.67
CA VAL A 34 0.80 0.71 -14.29
C VAL A 34 1.93 0.98 -13.31
N PHE A 35 3.20 0.68 -13.64
CA PHE A 35 4.33 1.04 -12.77
C PHE A 35 4.43 2.56 -12.57
N PHE A 36 4.20 3.34 -13.61
CA PHE A 36 4.15 4.80 -13.50
C PHE A 36 3.03 5.25 -12.56
N ILE A 37 1.81 4.72 -12.73
CA ILE A 37 0.64 5.06 -11.89
C ILE A 37 0.89 4.65 -10.44
N VAL A 38 1.36 3.43 -10.19
CA VAL A 38 1.64 2.93 -8.84
C VAL A 38 2.77 3.72 -8.19
N GLY A 39 3.83 4.06 -8.93
CA GLY A 39 4.92 4.91 -8.46
C GLY A 39 4.42 6.31 -8.07
N PHE A 40 3.59 6.92 -8.90
CA PHE A 40 2.96 8.20 -8.61
C PHE A 40 2.06 8.16 -7.37
N LEU A 41 1.20 7.14 -7.27
CA LEU A 41 0.33 6.92 -6.10
C LEU A 41 1.15 6.69 -4.83
N SER A 42 2.25 5.94 -4.91
CA SER A 42 3.15 5.69 -3.78
C SER A 42 3.83 6.99 -3.31
N GLY A 43 4.30 7.82 -4.25
CA GLY A 43 4.90 9.12 -3.95
C GLY A 43 3.95 10.09 -3.24
N ILE A 44 2.64 9.99 -3.50
CA ILE A 44 1.62 10.73 -2.77
C ILE A 44 1.32 10.08 -1.41
N THR A 45 1.23 8.74 -1.36
CA THR A 45 0.80 7.98 -0.18
C THR A 45 1.81 8.03 0.96
N SER A 46 3.11 7.91 0.67
CA SER A 46 4.19 7.92 1.66
C SER A 46 4.18 9.17 2.58
N PRO A 47 4.24 10.41 2.06
CA PRO A 47 4.18 11.61 2.92
C PRO A 47 2.82 11.77 3.61
N LEU A 48 1.73 11.26 3.02
CA LEU A 48 0.41 11.24 3.62
C LEU A 48 0.36 10.39 4.89
N ILE A 49 0.98 9.22 4.88
CA ILE A 49 1.07 8.31 6.04
C ILE A 49 1.92 8.96 7.14
N SER A 50 3.10 9.47 6.78
CA SER A 50 3.97 10.16 7.72
C SER A 50 3.27 11.36 8.38
N ALA A 51 2.55 12.19 7.61
CA ALA A 51 1.79 13.31 8.15
C ALA A 51 0.68 12.88 9.12
N VAL A 52 0.03 11.74 8.89
CA VAL A 52 -1.01 11.21 9.79
C VAL A 52 -0.40 10.62 11.06
N LEU A 53 0.71 9.90 10.97
CA LEU A 53 1.38 9.30 12.11
C LEU A 53 2.05 10.36 13.00
N PHE A 54 2.81 11.29 12.40
CA PHE A 54 3.44 12.38 13.14
C PHE A 54 2.44 13.39 13.68
N GLY A 55 1.31 13.60 13.00
CA GLY A 55 0.25 14.50 13.47
C GLY A 55 -0.43 14.05 14.76
N ASN A 56 -0.33 12.76 15.14
CA ASN A 56 -0.91 12.21 16.36
C ASN A 56 0.14 11.73 17.39
N ALA A 57 1.44 11.87 17.07
CA ALA A 57 2.52 11.36 17.90
C ALA A 57 3.08 12.43 18.86
N PRO A 58 3.37 12.08 20.13
CA PRO A 58 4.11 12.97 21.02
C PRO A 58 5.53 13.20 20.50
N ARG A 59 6.00 14.46 20.52
CA ARG A 59 7.28 14.91 19.93
C ARG A 59 8.48 14.10 20.39
N GLU A 60 8.50 13.71 21.65
CA GLU A 60 9.56 12.91 22.29
C GLU A 60 9.71 11.50 21.70
N LYS A 61 8.63 10.94 21.12
CA LYS A 61 8.61 9.58 20.57
C LYS A 61 8.64 9.55 19.05
N MET A 62 8.69 10.70 18.37
CA MET A 62 8.69 10.79 16.91
C MET A 62 9.84 10.00 16.27
N GLY A 63 11.05 10.07 16.84
CA GLY A 63 12.21 9.31 16.34
C GLY A 63 12.02 7.79 16.45
N ARG A 64 11.38 7.31 17.52
CA ARG A 64 11.07 5.86 17.68
C ARG A 64 9.98 5.41 16.72
N ILE A 65 9.00 6.27 16.43
CA ILE A 65 7.91 5.97 15.48
C ILE A 65 8.46 5.92 14.06
N GLN A 66 9.29 6.89 13.64
CA GLN A 66 9.95 6.86 12.33
C GLN A 66 10.84 5.62 12.18
N GLY A 67 11.68 5.32 13.19
CA GLY A 67 12.53 4.13 13.17
C GLY A 67 11.72 2.83 13.08
N ALA A 68 10.58 2.75 13.77
CA ALA A 68 9.66 1.62 13.65
C ALA A 68 9.04 1.53 12.24
N MET A 69 8.60 2.66 11.66
CA MET A 69 8.05 2.70 10.30
C MET A 69 9.06 2.23 9.25
N ASP A 70 10.30 2.70 9.33
CA ASP A 70 11.34 2.34 8.37
C ASP A 70 11.76 0.87 8.51
N THR A 71 11.82 0.38 9.75
CA THR A 71 12.10 -1.04 10.03
C THR A 71 10.98 -1.91 9.48
N PHE A 72 9.71 -1.57 9.78
CA PHE A 72 8.56 -2.30 9.25
C PHE A 72 8.52 -2.26 7.71
N GLY A 73 8.75 -1.10 7.10
CA GLY A 73 8.77 -0.96 5.65
C GLY A 73 9.86 -1.82 5.00
N THR A 74 11.08 -1.81 5.57
CA THR A 74 12.20 -2.61 5.06
C THR A 74 11.96 -4.10 5.25
N SER A 75 11.55 -4.52 6.45
CA SER A 75 11.24 -5.93 6.73
C SER A 75 10.10 -6.45 5.87
N PHE A 76 9.03 -5.65 5.69
CA PHE A 76 7.91 -6.02 4.84
C PHE A 76 8.33 -6.14 3.37
N ASN A 77 9.12 -5.20 2.86
CA ASN A 77 9.64 -5.28 1.49
C ASN A 77 10.48 -6.55 1.28
N SER A 78 11.37 -6.89 2.21
CA SER A 78 12.17 -8.12 2.14
C SER A 78 11.30 -9.38 2.15
N VAL A 79 10.33 -9.48 3.06
CA VAL A 79 9.41 -10.62 3.13
C VAL A 79 8.56 -10.70 1.87
N SER A 80 8.05 -9.58 1.37
CA SER A 80 7.23 -9.52 0.16
C SER A 80 8.00 -9.93 -1.09
N GLY A 81 9.29 -9.57 -1.20
CA GLY A 81 10.15 -9.98 -2.31
C GLY A 81 10.42 -11.49 -2.30
N ILE A 82 10.67 -12.07 -1.13
CA ILE A 82 10.82 -13.52 -0.98
C ILE A 82 9.53 -14.24 -1.35
N LEU A 83 8.38 -13.78 -0.82
CA LEU A 83 7.07 -14.36 -1.16
C LEU A 83 6.77 -14.25 -2.64
N ALA A 84 7.05 -13.11 -3.27
CA ALA A 84 6.87 -12.93 -4.71
C ALA A 84 7.73 -13.93 -5.50
N GLY A 85 9.01 -14.10 -5.15
CA GLY A 85 9.90 -15.06 -5.80
C GLY A 85 9.45 -16.52 -5.64
N VAL A 86 8.95 -16.89 -4.45
CA VAL A 86 8.38 -18.22 -4.20
C VAL A 86 7.13 -18.44 -5.05
N ILE A 87 6.22 -17.46 -5.11
CA ILE A 87 4.99 -17.55 -5.92
C ILE A 87 5.34 -17.66 -7.42
N MET A 88 6.33 -16.91 -7.92
CA MET A 88 6.78 -17.02 -9.33
C MET A 88 7.37 -18.40 -9.66
N THR A 89 7.97 -19.07 -8.68
CA THR A 89 8.59 -20.39 -8.88
C THR A 89 7.56 -21.53 -8.80
N VAL A 90 6.59 -21.41 -7.89
CA VAL A 90 5.60 -22.47 -7.61
C VAL A 90 4.33 -22.33 -8.47
N MET A 91 4.01 -21.11 -8.90
CA MET A 91 2.83 -20.80 -9.72
C MET A 91 3.21 -20.05 -11.00
N PHE A 92 2.24 -19.85 -11.89
CA PHE A 92 2.44 -19.01 -13.06
C PHE A 92 2.82 -17.56 -12.65
N PRO A 93 3.76 -16.91 -13.35
CA PRO A 93 4.23 -15.55 -13.03
C PRO A 93 3.10 -14.51 -12.93
N GLY A 94 2.02 -14.72 -13.69
CA GLY A 94 0.82 -13.87 -13.64
C GLY A 94 0.11 -13.84 -12.28
N ASN A 95 0.23 -14.90 -11.48
CA ASN A 95 -0.49 -15.04 -10.21
C ASN A 95 0.04 -14.06 -9.14
N VAL A 96 1.30 -13.63 -9.25
CA VAL A 96 1.87 -12.61 -8.34
C VAL A 96 1.09 -11.30 -8.46
N PHE A 97 0.76 -10.89 -9.68
CA PHE A 97 0.02 -9.65 -9.92
C PHE A 97 -1.43 -9.75 -9.40
N TYR A 98 -2.08 -10.91 -9.53
CA TYR A 98 -3.39 -11.15 -8.92
C TYR A 98 -3.33 -11.05 -7.39
N ILE A 99 -2.38 -11.70 -6.75
CA ILE A 99 -2.22 -11.67 -5.30
C ILE A 99 -1.93 -10.25 -4.82
N MET A 100 -1.09 -9.50 -5.54
CA MET A 100 -0.77 -8.11 -5.21
C MET A 100 -1.99 -7.18 -5.37
N ALA A 101 -2.77 -7.35 -6.44
CA ALA A 101 -4.00 -6.59 -6.65
C ALA A 101 -5.03 -6.85 -5.53
N VAL A 102 -5.28 -8.13 -5.21
CA VAL A 102 -6.18 -8.52 -4.13
C VAL A 102 -5.69 -7.98 -2.78
N GLY A 103 -4.40 -8.10 -2.49
CA GLY A 103 -3.79 -7.59 -1.27
C GLY A 103 -4.02 -6.09 -1.09
N LEU A 104 -3.79 -5.29 -2.13
CA LEU A 104 -4.00 -3.84 -2.10
C LEU A 104 -5.48 -3.45 -1.92
N VAL A 105 -6.40 -4.18 -2.57
CA VAL A 105 -7.84 -3.97 -2.42
C VAL A 105 -8.31 -4.33 -1.01
N VAL A 106 -7.86 -5.46 -0.46
CA VAL A 106 -8.17 -5.87 0.91
C VAL A 106 -7.62 -4.84 1.90
N LEU A 107 -6.38 -4.36 1.69
CA LEU A 107 -5.78 -3.31 2.52
C LEU A 107 -6.63 -2.03 2.48
N SER A 108 -7.12 -1.62 1.30
CA SER A 108 -8.03 -0.49 1.15
C SER A 108 -9.30 -0.64 2.00
N VAL A 109 -9.93 -1.83 1.97
CA VAL A 109 -11.12 -2.12 2.78
C VAL A 109 -10.81 -2.06 4.27
N ILE A 110 -9.71 -2.68 4.70
CA ILE A 110 -9.27 -2.70 6.11
C ILE A 110 -9.03 -1.27 6.61
N VAL A 111 -8.24 -0.48 5.87
CA VAL A 111 -7.95 0.93 6.21
C VAL A 111 -9.23 1.76 6.27
N SER A 112 -10.21 1.48 5.40
CA SER A 112 -11.52 2.13 5.42
C SER A 112 -12.33 1.78 6.70
N ARG A 113 -12.27 0.53 7.16
CA ARG A 113 -12.94 0.05 8.38
C ARG A 113 -12.34 0.65 9.66
N PHE A 114 -11.02 0.67 9.80
CA PHE A 114 -10.36 1.33 10.95
C PHE A 114 -10.72 2.81 11.06
N LYS A 115 -10.96 3.46 9.92
CA LYS A 115 -11.41 4.85 9.88
C LYS A 115 -12.84 5.07 10.36
N THR A 116 -13.69 4.08 10.17
CA THR A 116 -15.08 4.09 10.65
C THR A 116 -15.11 3.89 12.16
N LEU A 117 -14.25 3.00 12.69
CA LEU A 117 -14.12 2.77 14.13
C LEU A 117 -13.60 4.00 14.89
N SER A 118 -12.66 4.75 14.31
CA SER A 118 -12.19 6.03 14.88
C SER A 118 -13.27 7.14 14.93
N LYS A 119 -14.36 7.01 14.16
CA LYS A 119 -15.49 7.95 14.19
C LYS A 119 -16.60 7.55 15.16
N ILE A 120 -16.66 6.29 15.59
CA ILE A 120 -17.71 5.76 16.48
C ILE A 120 -17.34 5.97 17.96
N ASN A 121 -16.07 6.20 18.29
CA ASN A 121 -15.62 6.59 19.64
C ASN A 121 -15.54 8.13 19.80
N VAL A 122 -16.67 8.82 19.61
CA VAL A 122 -16.91 10.15 20.19
C VAL A 122 -18.20 10.06 20.99
#